data_AF-A0AAF1BRY9-F1
#
_entry.id   AF-A0AAF1BRY9-F1
#
_cell.length_a   1.000
_cell.length_b   1.000
_cell.length_c   1.000
_cell.angle_alpha   90.00
_cell.angle_beta   90.00
_cell.angle_gamma   90.00
#
_symmetry.space_group_name_H-M   'P 1'
#
loop_
_entity.id
_entity.type
_entity.pdbx_description
1 polymer ?
#
loop_
_entity_poly.entity_id
_entity_poly.type
_entity_poly.pdbx_seq_one_letter_code
_entity_poly.pdbx_strand_id
1 'polypeptide(L)'
;MKRTIFALGSVAILASGMGLSTHAKADEPTAKSNEIIAEIAQEYKSSVQSFTAEKKVEKEIALKEELKASELKAEKKAKKKAKDKAKEEKSVEVAYEDTKTNETNYNNEQEETYEETYDDTYDNSNAHASAPVQQASNDGLNWAGLAACESGGNPNIVDASGTYHGLYQFDAGTWQAMGGTGVASQASAEEQTMRAQMLYAQRGAQPWPTCGAYL
;
A
#
# COMPACT_ATOMS: atom_id res chain seq x y z
N MET A 1 -20.91 -2.98 -35.91
CA MET A 1 -20.97 -2.49 -37.32
C MET A 1 -19.56 -2.26 -37.81
N LYS A 2 -19.29 -2.63 -39.05
CA LYS A 2 -17.99 -2.61 -39.75
C LYS A 2 -17.29 -1.25 -39.68
N ARG A 3 -15.96 -1.25 -39.51
CA ARG A 3 -14.95 -0.51 -40.32
C ARG A 3 -13.54 -0.81 -39.78
N THR A 4 -12.72 -1.61 -40.47
CA THR A 4 -11.88 -1.30 -41.65
C THR A 4 -10.46 -0.92 -41.21
N ILE A 5 -9.56 -1.81 -41.60
CA ILE A 5 -8.09 -1.77 -41.55
C ILE A 5 -7.57 -0.51 -42.24
N PHE A 6 -6.59 0.17 -41.63
CA PHE A 6 -5.58 0.92 -42.37
C PHE A 6 -4.19 0.52 -41.87
N ALA A 7 -3.51 -0.26 -42.70
CA ALA A 7 -2.09 -0.47 -42.65
C ALA A 7 -1.38 0.80 -43.12
N LEU A 8 -0.38 1.28 -42.38
CA LEU A 8 0.69 2.11 -42.92
C LEU A 8 2.01 1.46 -42.49
N GLY A 9 2.56 0.72 -43.45
CA GLY A 9 3.87 0.12 -43.37
C GLY A 9 4.97 1.18 -43.35
N SER A 10 6.02 0.86 -42.61
CA SER A 10 7.22 1.64 -42.36
C SER A 10 7.89 2.16 -43.64
N VAL A 11 8.20 3.46 -43.67
CA VAL A 11 9.16 4.02 -44.64
C VAL A 11 10.56 3.78 -44.08
N ALA A 12 11.30 2.84 -44.70
CA ALA A 12 12.71 2.62 -44.43
C ALA A 12 13.54 3.69 -45.15
N ILE A 13 14.30 4.50 -44.41
CA ILE A 13 15.30 5.41 -44.97
C ILE A 13 16.61 4.64 -45.13
N LEU A 14 16.92 4.23 -46.36
CA LEU A 14 18.25 3.74 -46.72
C LEU A 14 19.16 4.93 -47.02
N ALA A 15 20.14 5.16 -46.13
CA ALA A 15 21.25 6.05 -46.40
C ALA A 15 22.32 5.30 -47.22
N SER A 16 22.57 5.74 -48.44
CA SER A 16 23.79 5.43 -49.19
C SER A 16 24.14 6.65 -50.04
N GLY A 17 25.28 7.25 -49.73
CA GLY A 17 25.78 8.44 -50.42
C GLY A 17 26.49 8.11 -51.72
N MET A 18 26.53 9.10 -52.62
CA MET A 18 27.55 9.31 -53.65
C MET A 18 27.38 10.71 -54.26
N GLY A 19 28.42 11.55 -54.17
CA GLY A 19 28.92 12.36 -55.29
C GLY A 19 28.28 13.71 -55.69
N LEU A 20 29.09 14.76 -55.53
CA LEU A 20 29.40 15.83 -56.51
C LEU A 20 28.45 17.05 -56.70
N SER A 21 28.96 18.19 -56.21
CA SER A 21 29.03 19.54 -56.80
C SER A 21 27.84 20.07 -57.61
N THR A 22 27.15 21.09 -57.09
CA THR A 22 26.99 22.41 -57.74
C THR A 22 26.32 23.38 -56.77
N HIS A 23 26.63 24.67 -56.90
CA HIS A 23 25.99 25.77 -56.16
C HIS A 23 24.46 25.72 -56.30
N ALA A 24 23.76 25.35 -55.23
CA ALA A 24 22.35 25.65 -55.06
C ALA A 24 22.23 26.53 -53.82
N LYS A 25 21.86 27.79 -54.05
CA LYS A 25 21.36 28.70 -53.02
C LYS A 25 20.20 27.94 -52.35
N ALA A 26 20.32 27.68 -51.05
CA ALA A 26 19.20 27.13 -50.30
C ALA A 26 18.09 28.18 -50.32
N ASP A 27 17.13 28.03 -51.22
CA ASP A 27 15.92 28.85 -51.24
C ASP A 27 15.20 28.59 -49.92
N GLU A 28 15.04 29.68 -49.16
CA GLU A 28 14.28 29.78 -47.93
C GLU A 28 12.88 29.15 -48.14
N PRO A 29 12.36 28.34 -47.20
CA PRO A 29 11.08 27.68 -47.37
C PRO A 29 9.99 28.73 -47.60
N THR A 30 9.44 28.76 -48.82
CA THR A 30 8.44 29.74 -49.23
C THR A 30 7.21 29.64 -48.32
N ALA A 31 6.56 30.77 -48.04
CA ALA A 31 5.46 30.90 -47.09
C ALA A 31 4.35 29.82 -47.23
N LYS A 32 4.12 29.31 -48.43
CA LYS A 32 3.15 28.22 -48.72
C LYS A 32 3.53 26.88 -48.07
N SER A 33 4.82 26.57 -47.98
CA SER A 33 5.29 25.35 -47.31
C SER A 33 5.09 25.43 -45.79
N ASN A 34 5.28 26.61 -45.19
CA ASN A 34 5.04 26.84 -43.77
C ASN A 34 3.54 26.76 -43.41
N GLU A 35 2.66 27.19 -44.32
CA GLU A 35 1.20 27.10 -44.15
C GLU A 35 0.72 25.64 -44.13
N ILE A 36 1.23 24.79 -45.03
CA ILE A 36 0.94 23.35 -45.05
C ILE A 36 1.47 22.67 -43.77
N ILE A 37 2.67 23.04 -43.30
CA ILE A 37 3.22 22.52 -42.04
C ILE A 37 2.34 22.92 -40.85
N ALA A 38 1.79 24.13 -40.86
CA ALA A 38 0.89 24.60 -39.80
C ALA A 38 -0.46 23.84 -39.80
N GLU A 39 -1.03 23.57 -40.97
CA GLU A 39 -2.27 22.80 -41.10
C GLU A 39 -2.09 21.35 -40.63
N ILE A 40 -0.99 20.71 -41.03
CA ILE A 40 -0.62 19.37 -40.55
C ILE A 40 -0.43 19.42 -39.02
N ALA A 41 0.32 20.38 -38.49
CA ALA A 41 0.53 20.49 -37.05
C ALA A 41 -0.80 20.68 -36.27
N GLN A 42 -1.76 21.39 -36.86
CA GLN A 42 -3.07 21.60 -36.27
C GLN A 42 -3.93 20.31 -36.28
N GLU A 43 -3.89 19.53 -37.37
CA GLU A 43 -4.59 18.25 -37.47
C GLU A 43 -4.05 17.24 -36.45
N TYR A 44 -2.72 17.13 -36.33
CA TYR A 44 -2.06 16.30 -35.32
C TYR A 44 -2.42 16.74 -33.89
N LYS A 45 -2.48 18.05 -33.62
CA LYS A 45 -2.88 18.59 -32.31
C LYS A 45 -4.31 18.22 -31.94
N SER A 46 -5.23 18.32 -32.90
CA SER A 46 -6.64 17.95 -32.71
C SER A 46 -6.78 16.44 -32.44
N SER A 47 -6.05 15.60 -33.19
CA SER A 47 -6.05 14.15 -33.00
C SER A 47 -5.46 13.71 -31.65
N VAL A 48 -4.38 14.36 -31.19
CA VAL A 48 -3.83 14.11 -29.86
C VAL A 48 -4.83 14.50 -28.76
N GLN A 49 -5.51 15.63 -28.92
CA GLN A 49 -6.53 16.05 -27.96
C GLN A 49 -7.70 15.05 -27.86
N SER A 50 -8.21 14.53 -28.98
CA SER A 50 -9.27 13.52 -28.95
C SER A 50 -8.82 12.21 -28.29
N PHE A 51 -7.60 11.74 -28.58
CA PHE A 51 -7.04 10.54 -27.94
C PHE A 51 -6.84 10.71 -26.44
N THR A 52 -6.41 11.91 -25.99
CA THR A 52 -6.30 12.21 -24.56
C THR A 52 -7.66 12.29 -23.85
N ALA A 53 -8.70 12.78 -24.54
CA ALA A 53 -10.06 12.79 -24.02
C ALA A 53 -10.63 11.38 -23.86
N GLU A 54 -10.42 10.50 -24.85
CA GLU A 54 -10.82 9.09 -24.80
C GLU A 54 -10.12 8.34 -23.65
N LYS A 55 -8.80 8.51 -23.51
CA LYS A 55 -8.01 7.96 -22.40
C LYS A 55 -8.50 8.44 -21.03
N LYS A 56 -8.97 9.69 -20.92
CA LYS A 56 -9.53 10.24 -19.68
C LYS A 56 -10.85 9.57 -19.32
N VAL A 57 -11.73 9.36 -20.30
CA VAL A 57 -13.01 8.65 -20.10
C VAL A 57 -12.77 7.20 -19.67
N GLU A 58 -11.81 6.49 -20.28
CA GLU A 58 -11.44 5.13 -19.87
C GLU A 58 -10.97 5.07 -18.41
N LYS A 59 -10.13 6.03 -18.00
CA LYS A 59 -9.63 6.11 -16.62
C LYS A 59 -10.75 6.42 -15.62
N GLU A 60 -11.70 7.28 -15.97
CA GLU A 60 -12.87 7.59 -15.13
C GLU A 60 -13.83 6.38 -14.99
N ILE A 61 -13.99 5.58 -16.05
CA ILE A 61 -14.78 4.34 -16.01
C ILE A 61 -14.11 3.33 -15.07
N ALA A 62 -12.80 3.09 -15.21
CA ALA A 62 -12.05 2.17 -14.35
C ALA A 62 -12.14 2.57 -12.86
N LEU A 63 -11.99 3.86 -12.55
CA LEU A 63 -12.11 4.37 -11.18
C LEU A 63 -13.52 4.14 -10.61
N LYS A 64 -14.57 4.33 -11.43
CA LYS A 64 -15.95 4.09 -11.00
C LYS A 64 -16.25 2.62 -10.74
N GLU A 65 -15.63 1.71 -11.48
CA GLU A 65 -15.75 0.26 -11.24
C GLU A 65 -15.05 -0.17 -9.94
N GLU A 66 -13.87 0.38 -9.65
CA GLU A 66 -13.15 0.15 -8.40
C GLU A 66 -13.93 0.67 -7.17
N LEU A 67 -14.53 1.86 -7.26
CA LEU A 67 -15.37 2.42 -6.21
C LEU A 67 -16.60 1.54 -5.92
N LYS A 68 -17.33 1.10 -6.95
CA LYS A 68 -18.47 0.18 -6.80
C LYS A 68 -18.07 -1.16 -6.17
N ALA A 69 -16.89 -1.68 -6.52
CA ALA A 69 -16.38 -2.91 -5.92
C ALA A 69 -16.04 -2.73 -4.43
N SER A 70 -15.59 -1.53 -4.01
CA SER A 70 -15.32 -1.22 -2.61
C SER A 70 -16.59 -1.08 -1.76
N GLU A 71 -17.65 -0.47 -2.30
CA GLU A 71 -18.95 -0.32 -1.62
C GLU A 71 -19.63 -1.69 -1.38
N LEU A 72 -19.61 -2.58 -2.38
CA LEU A 72 -20.15 -3.93 -2.26
C LEU A 72 -19.40 -4.76 -1.18
N LYS A 73 -18.08 -4.55 -1.05
CA LYS A 73 -17.28 -5.19 0.01
C LYS A 73 -17.66 -4.65 1.40
N ALA A 74 -17.92 -3.35 1.53
CA ALA A 74 -18.37 -2.74 2.77
C ALA A 74 -19.76 -3.24 3.19
N GLU A 75 -20.72 -3.32 2.26
CA GLU A 75 -22.08 -3.81 2.54
C GLU A 75 -22.08 -5.29 2.96
N LYS A 76 -21.27 -6.14 2.30
CA LYS A 76 -21.10 -7.55 2.68
C LYS A 76 -20.49 -7.71 4.07
N LYS A 77 -19.51 -6.88 4.43
CA LYS A 77 -18.90 -6.87 5.78
C LYS A 77 -19.91 -6.46 6.85
N ALA A 78 -20.76 -5.48 6.57
CA ALA A 78 -21.84 -5.05 7.48
C ALA A 78 -22.90 -6.16 7.70
N LYS A 79 -23.32 -6.85 6.63
CA LYS A 79 -24.30 -7.96 6.72
C LYS A 79 -23.73 -9.16 7.48
N LYS A 80 -22.44 -9.48 7.34
CA LYS A 80 -21.78 -10.55 8.12
C LYS A 80 -21.76 -10.22 9.62
N LYS A 81 -21.36 -8.99 9.98
CA LYS A 81 -21.34 -8.52 11.38
C LYS A 81 -22.73 -8.56 12.04
N ALA A 82 -23.79 -8.27 11.29
CA ALA A 82 -25.17 -8.36 11.79
C ALA A 82 -25.61 -9.83 12.02
N LYS A 83 -25.17 -10.76 11.17
CA LYS A 83 -25.50 -12.19 11.28
C LYS A 83 -24.79 -12.86 12.46
N ASP A 84 -23.55 -12.47 12.75
CA ASP A 84 -22.79 -13.00 13.88
C ASP A 84 -23.35 -12.47 15.21
N LYS A 85 -23.82 -11.21 15.26
CA LYS A 85 -24.49 -10.63 16.45
C LYS A 85 -25.83 -11.33 16.78
N ALA A 86 -26.58 -11.80 15.78
CA ALA A 86 -27.84 -12.55 16.01
C ALA A 86 -27.63 -13.99 16.50
N LYS A 87 -26.40 -14.53 16.44
CA LYS A 87 -26.08 -15.89 16.89
C LYS A 87 -25.77 -15.95 18.39
N GLU A 88 -25.39 -14.82 19.01
CA GLU A 88 -24.98 -14.74 20.42
C GLU A 88 -26.15 -14.41 21.38
N GLU A 89 -27.21 -13.75 20.91
CA GLU A 89 -28.44 -13.56 21.70
C GLU A 89 -29.30 -14.82 21.83
N LYS A 90 -29.03 -15.89 21.05
CA LYS A 90 -29.79 -17.16 21.10
C LYS A 90 -29.22 -18.19 22.10
N SER A 91 -28.07 -17.92 22.71
CA SER A 91 -27.40 -18.84 23.66
C SER A 91 -27.60 -18.49 25.15
N VAL A 92 -28.34 -17.43 25.49
CA VAL A 92 -28.44 -16.93 26.89
C VAL A 92 -29.73 -17.37 27.63
N GLU A 93 -30.66 -18.11 27.00
CA GLU A 93 -31.92 -18.55 27.66
C GLU A 93 -31.95 -20.04 28.08
N VAL A 94 -30.89 -20.84 27.86
CA VAL A 94 -30.87 -22.30 28.19
C VAL A 94 -29.81 -22.65 29.25
N ALA A 95 -29.54 -21.75 30.19
CA ALA A 95 -28.60 -22.01 31.29
C ALA A 95 -29.11 -21.45 32.63
N TYR A 96 -30.36 -21.78 32.98
CA TYR A 96 -30.89 -21.55 34.33
C TYR A 96 -31.81 -22.70 34.74
N GLU A 97 -31.31 -23.94 34.77
CA GLU A 97 -31.92 -25.08 35.46
C GLU A 97 -31.00 -26.31 35.35
N ASP A 98 -29.80 -26.30 35.96
CA ASP A 98 -29.07 -27.58 36.16
C ASP A 98 -28.09 -27.62 37.35
N THR A 99 -28.03 -26.57 38.18
CA THR A 99 -27.13 -26.51 39.35
C THR A 99 -27.88 -26.73 40.67
N LYS A 100 -28.68 -27.80 40.76
CA LYS A 100 -29.15 -28.36 42.04
C LYS A 100 -29.34 -29.87 41.89
N THR A 101 -28.26 -30.64 41.88
CA THR A 101 -28.20 -32.06 42.34
C THR A 101 -26.82 -32.65 42.10
N ASN A 102 -25.78 -32.09 42.73
CA ASN A 102 -24.47 -32.77 42.85
C ASN A 102 -23.64 -32.08 43.93
N GLU A 103 -24.11 -32.13 45.16
CA GLU A 103 -23.24 -32.11 46.33
C GLU A 103 -23.32 -33.51 46.91
N THR A 104 -22.41 -34.39 46.52
CA THR A 104 -21.96 -35.59 47.25
C THR A 104 -21.01 -36.37 46.35
N ASN A 105 -19.69 -36.21 46.50
CA ASN A 105 -18.87 -37.19 47.20
C ASN A 105 -17.39 -36.82 47.10
N TYR A 106 -16.70 -37.08 48.20
CA TYR A 106 -15.41 -36.59 48.62
C TYR A 106 -14.37 -37.72 48.45
N ASN A 107 -13.17 -37.36 47.97
CA ASN A 107 -11.85 -38.04 48.06
C ASN A 107 -11.62 -39.39 47.36
N ASN A 108 -10.54 -39.50 46.58
CA ASN A 108 -9.28 -40.03 47.14
C ASN A 108 -8.03 -39.69 46.31
N GLU A 109 -6.93 -39.60 47.04
CA GLU A 109 -5.56 -39.23 46.70
C GLU A 109 -4.88 -40.20 45.70
N GLN A 110 -3.88 -39.71 44.95
CA GLN A 110 -2.51 -40.27 44.95
C GLN A 110 -1.54 -39.32 44.22
N GLU A 111 -0.46 -38.98 44.93
CA GLU A 111 0.77 -38.36 44.45
C GLU A 111 1.53 -39.27 43.48
N GLU A 112 2.29 -38.69 42.54
CA GLU A 112 3.60 -39.20 42.11
C GLU A 112 4.30 -38.10 41.25
N THR A 113 5.20 -37.29 41.83
CA THR A 113 6.67 -37.32 41.64
C THR A 113 7.19 -37.87 40.30
N TYR A 114 7.77 -37.01 39.46
CA TYR A 114 9.04 -37.28 38.75
C TYR A 114 9.64 -36.00 38.15
N GLU A 115 10.91 -35.75 38.47
CA GLU A 115 11.80 -34.76 37.86
C GLU A 115 12.32 -35.30 36.51
N GLU A 116 12.53 -34.45 35.51
CA GLU A 116 13.73 -34.62 34.66
C GLU A 116 14.18 -33.33 33.97
N THR A 117 15.43 -33.00 34.32
CA THR A 117 16.50 -32.22 33.70
C THR A 117 16.31 -31.66 32.28
N TYR A 118 16.50 -30.34 32.15
CA TYR A 118 16.72 -29.63 30.89
C TYR A 118 18.22 -29.70 30.54
N ASP A 119 18.58 -30.44 29.49
CA ASP A 119 19.92 -30.45 28.91
C ASP A 119 19.97 -29.44 27.75
N ASP A 120 21.00 -28.59 27.81
CA ASP A 120 21.29 -27.49 26.91
C ASP A 120 22.23 -28.00 25.81
N THR A 121 21.78 -28.03 24.57
CA THR A 121 22.69 -28.11 23.42
C THR A 121 22.31 -27.08 22.36
N TYR A 122 23.05 -25.98 22.41
CA TYR A 122 23.37 -25.11 21.28
C TYR A 122 23.87 -25.95 20.08
N ASP A 123 23.16 -25.89 18.95
CA ASP A 123 23.77 -26.12 17.63
C ASP A 123 23.51 -24.92 16.72
N ASN A 124 24.61 -24.30 16.33
CA ASN A 124 24.73 -23.22 15.37
C ASN A 124 24.93 -23.82 13.98
N SER A 125 23.85 -23.92 13.22
CA SER A 125 23.93 -24.11 11.77
C SER A 125 23.26 -22.93 11.06
N ASN A 126 24.11 -22.06 10.52
CA ASN A 126 23.79 -20.91 9.70
C ASN A 126 22.98 -21.33 8.45
N ALA A 127 21.66 -21.19 8.53
CA ALA A 127 20.76 -21.28 7.40
C ALA A 127 20.30 -19.85 7.03
N HIS A 128 20.79 -19.35 5.90
CA HIS A 128 20.17 -18.24 5.20
C HIS A 128 18.79 -18.67 4.72
N ALA A 129 17.80 -18.52 5.59
CA ALA A 129 16.39 -18.61 5.29
C ALA A 129 15.76 -17.29 5.74
N SER A 130 15.09 -16.60 4.82
CA SER A 130 14.24 -15.44 5.13
C SER A 130 13.19 -15.88 6.13
N ALA A 131 13.48 -15.68 7.43
CA ALA A 131 12.59 -16.04 8.51
C ALA A 131 11.29 -15.23 8.37
N PRO A 132 10.12 -15.84 8.58
CA PRO A 132 8.91 -15.05 8.79
C PRO A 132 9.18 -14.17 10.03
N VAL A 133 9.11 -12.85 9.86
CA VAL A 133 9.11 -11.92 10.98
C VAL A 133 7.92 -12.32 11.83
N GLN A 134 8.17 -13.01 12.94
CA GLN A 134 7.17 -13.21 13.97
C GLN A 134 6.83 -11.80 14.47
N GLN A 135 5.68 -11.27 14.03
CA GLN A 135 5.14 -10.04 14.55
C GLN A 135 4.86 -10.29 16.04
N ALA A 136 5.79 -9.86 16.90
CA ALA A 136 5.42 -9.51 18.26
C ALA A 136 4.29 -8.49 18.13
N SER A 137 3.11 -8.84 18.66
CA SER A 137 1.95 -7.95 18.62
C SER A 137 2.27 -6.74 19.50
N ASN A 138 2.68 -5.64 18.88
CA ASN A 138 2.95 -4.38 19.56
C ASN A 138 1.65 -3.60 19.85
N ASP A 139 0.51 -4.29 19.95
CA ASP A 139 -0.84 -3.71 20.10
C ASP A 139 -1.05 -3.10 21.50
N GLY A 140 -0.24 -3.49 22.49
CA GLY A 140 -0.28 -2.94 23.85
C GLY A 140 0.48 -1.62 24.04
N LEU A 141 1.21 -1.15 23.02
CA LEU A 141 1.97 0.10 23.09
C LEU A 141 1.06 1.32 22.86
N ASN A 142 1.42 2.43 23.49
CA ASN A 142 0.74 3.71 23.35
C ASN A 142 1.16 4.45 22.08
N TRP A 143 0.75 3.91 20.93
CA TRP A 143 0.99 4.50 19.61
C TRP A 143 0.41 5.92 19.45
N ALA A 144 -0.66 6.22 20.18
CA ALA A 144 -1.25 7.55 20.21
C ALA A 144 -0.35 8.55 20.96
N GLY A 145 0.30 8.13 22.05
CA GLY A 145 1.27 8.94 22.79
C GLY A 145 2.49 9.28 21.94
N LEU A 146 3.04 8.29 21.23
CA LEU A 146 4.12 8.52 20.28
C LEU A 146 3.70 9.52 19.18
N ALA A 147 2.56 9.28 18.53
CA ALA A 147 2.04 10.14 17.46
C ALA A 147 1.79 11.58 17.93
N ALA A 148 1.28 11.76 19.15
CA ALA A 148 1.06 13.07 19.74
C ALA A 148 2.38 13.82 19.98
N CYS A 149 3.42 13.13 20.44
CA CYS A 149 4.75 13.72 20.63
C CYS A 149 5.42 14.08 19.29
N GLU A 150 5.32 13.21 18.29
CA GLU A 150 6.01 13.38 17.00
C GLU A 150 5.36 14.44 16.10
N SER A 151 4.04 14.42 15.97
CA SER A 151 3.31 15.21 14.97
C SER A 151 2.13 16.01 15.55
N GLY A 152 1.90 15.94 16.86
CA GLY A 152 0.64 16.37 17.45
C GLY A 152 -0.56 15.52 17.01
N GLY A 153 -0.31 14.31 16.48
CA GLY A 153 -1.34 13.44 15.92
C GLY A 153 -1.78 13.79 14.49
N ASN A 154 -1.01 14.59 13.75
CA ASN A 154 -1.36 14.98 12.38
C ASN A 154 -0.68 14.04 11.35
N PRO A 155 -1.44 13.18 10.64
CA PRO A 155 -0.87 12.22 9.70
C PRO A 155 -0.36 12.86 8.40
N ASN A 156 -0.70 14.12 8.12
CA ASN A 156 -0.33 14.82 6.90
C ASN A 156 0.77 15.87 7.13
N ILE A 157 1.29 15.99 8.35
CA ILE A 157 2.32 16.98 8.66
C ILE A 157 3.59 16.66 7.86
N VAL A 158 4.27 17.72 7.46
CA VAL A 158 5.65 17.66 6.99
C VAL A 158 6.41 18.64 7.86
N ASP A 159 7.56 18.20 8.37
CA ASP A 159 8.38 19.03 9.24
C ASP A 159 8.94 20.24 8.50
N ALA A 160 9.50 21.20 9.25
CA ALA A 160 10.00 22.44 8.67
C ALA A 160 11.15 22.22 7.66
N SER A 161 11.94 21.15 7.80
CA SER A 161 13.00 20.84 6.82
C SER A 161 12.49 20.07 5.61
N GLY A 162 11.25 19.59 5.60
CA GLY A 162 10.72 18.76 4.53
C GLY A 162 11.29 17.34 4.49
N THR A 163 11.96 16.90 5.55
CA THR A 163 12.65 15.61 5.63
C THR A 163 11.78 14.55 6.28
N TYR A 164 11.01 14.94 7.29
CA TYR A 164 10.20 14.04 8.10
C TYR A 164 8.72 14.25 7.83
N HIS A 165 8.01 13.14 7.72
CA HIS A 165 6.64 13.12 7.20
C HIS A 165 5.71 12.31 8.11
N GLY A 166 4.51 12.85 8.29
CA GLY A 166 3.36 12.16 8.82
C GLY A 166 3.40 11.89 10.32
N LEU A 167 2.52 10.99 10.74
CA LEU A 167 2.11 10.75 12.11
C LEU A 167 3.28 10.41 13.05
N TYR A 168 4.29 9.69 12.51
CA TYR A 168 5.47 9.21 13.22
C TYR A 168 6.78 9.81 12.69
N GLN A 169 6.68 10.88 11.89
CA GLN A 169 7.83 11.62 11.39
C GLN A 169 8.87 10.73 10.69
N PHE A 170 8.41 9.92 9.74
CA PHE A 170 9.30 9.08 8.93
C PHE A 170 10.08 9.93 7.93
N ASP A 171 11.37 9.63 7.75
CA ASP A 171 12.06 10.02 6.53
C ASP A 171 11.67 9.08 5.35
N ALA A 172 11.86 9.56 4.12
CA ALA A 172 11.47 8.84 2.92
C ALA A 172 12.19 7.47 2.76
N GLY A 173 13.46 7.39 3.16
CA GLY A 173 14.25 6.16 3.03
C GLY A 173 13.78 5.09 4.00
N THR A 174 13.55 5.45 5.27
CA THR A 174 12.99 4.53 6.26
C THR A 174 11.57 4.11 5.90
N TRP A 175 10.73 5.04 5.42
CA TRP A 175 9.38 4.73 4.93
C TRP A 175 9.40 3.67 3.83
N GLN A 176 10.28 3.84 2.84
CA GLN A 176 10.43 2.91 1.73
C GLN A 176 11.04 1.57 2.17
N ALA A 177 11.97 1.58 3.13
CA ALA A 177 12.53 0.36 3.71
C ALA A 177 11.45 -0.47 4.44
N MET A 178 10.43 0.17 5.01
CA MET A 178 9.26 -0.52 5.57
C MET A 178 8.23 -0.94 4.52
N GLY A 179 8.52 -0.74 3.23
CA GLY A 179 7.68 -1.10 2.08
C GLY A 179 6.70 -0.01 1.63
N GLY A 180 6.87 1.23 2.12
CA GLY A 180 6.07 2.38 1.74
C GLY A 180 6.40 2.90 0.34
N THR A 181 5.43 3.52 -0.32
CA THR A 181 5.66 4.26 -1.57
C THR A 181 5.58 5.76 -1.30
N GLY A 182 6.34 6.57 -2.03
CA GLY A 182 6.38 8.02 -1.81
C GLY A 182 6.93 8.38 -0.42
N VAL A 183 6.14 9.15 0.33
CA VAL A 183 6.43 9.59 1.71
C VAL A 183 5.24 9.33 2.63
N ALA A 184 5.50 9.19 3.93
CA ALA A 184 4.47 8.81 4.91
C ALA A 184 3.25 9.75 4.94
N SER A 185 3.45 11.06 4.76
CA SER A 185 2.37 12.07 4.78
C SER A 185 1.37 11.95 3.61
N GLN A 186 1.62 11.07 2.64
CA GLN A 186 0.69 10.76 1.55
C GLN A 186 -0.10 9.48 1.78
N ALA A 187 0.24 8.71 2.82
CA ALA A 187 -0.42 7.46 3.17
C ALA A 187 -1.47 7.67 4.26
N SER A 188 -2.41 6.73 4.37
CA SER A 188 -3.39 6.72 5.46
C SER A 188 -2.72 6.62 6.84
N ALA A 189 -3.34 7.19 7.87
CA ALA A 189 -2.83 7.10 9.24
C ALA A 189 -2.64 5.64 9.68
N GLU A 190 -3.58 4.76 9.29
CA GLU A 190 -3.52 3.33 9.58
C GLU A 190 -2.29 2.65 8.95
N GLU A 191 -1.96 3.01 7.70
CA GLU A 191 -0.76 2.49 7.04
C GLU A 191 0.51 3.00 7.73
N GLN A 192 0.52 4.28 8.14
CA GLN A 192 1.63 4.85 8.88
C GLN A 192 1.85 4.13 10.22
N THR A 193 0.77 3.84 10.97
CA THR A 193 0.84 3.08 12.23
C THR A 193 1.32 1.66 11.99
N MET A 194 0.80 0.99 10.97
CA MET A 194 1.23 -0.36 10.61
C MET A 194 2.74 -0.43 10.32
N ARG A 195 3.27 0.54 9.57
CA ARG A 195 4.71 0.59 9.26
C ARG A 195 5.57 1.04 10.44
N ALA A 196 5.04 1.89 11.32
CA ALA A 196 5.68 2.20 12.60
C ALA A 196 5.80 0.96 13.50
N GLN A 197 4.75 0.13 13.55
CA GLN A 197 4.78 -1.16 14.24
C GLN A 197 5.80 -2.12 13.63
N MET A 198 5.91 -2.17 12.30
CA MET A 198 6.95 -2.95 11.62
C MET A 198 8.36 -2.47 11.96
N LEU A 199 8.59 -1.16 11.93
CA LEU A 199 9.89 -0.57 12.27
C LEU A 199 10.25 -0.83 13.74
N TYR A 200 9.28 -0.69 14.64
CA TYR A 200 9.48 -1.00 16.06
C TYR A 200 9.78 -2.47 16.30
N ALA A 201 9.10 -3.39 15.61
CA ALA A 201 9.43 -4.81 15.71
C ALA A 201 10.88 -5.11 15.29
N GLN A 202 11.48 -4.30 14.41
CA GLN A 202 12.87 -4.45 13.97
C GLN A 202 13.89 -3.74 14.85
N ARG A 203 13.55 -2.57 15.41
CA ARG A 203 14.52 -1.65 16.03
C ARG A 203 14.14 -1.19 17.43
N GLY A 204 13.01 -1.65 17.95
CA GLY A 204 12.38 -1.08 19.15
C GLY A 204 12.12 0.41 19.00
N ALA A 205 12.25 1.15 20.11
CA ALA A 205 12.01 2.59 20.15
C ALA A 205 13.16 3.45 19.59
N GLN A 206 14.29 2.87 19.15
CA GLN A 206 15.47 3.63 18.67
C GLN A 206 15.19 4.71 17.62
N PRO A 207 14.28 4.51 16.63
CA PRO A 207 13.95 5.54 15.66
C PRO A 207 13.31 6.81 16.26
N TRP A 208 12.76 6.70 17.47
CA TRP A 208 12.09 7.78 18.20
C TRP A 208 12.82 8.04 19.53
N PRO A 209 14.03 8.61 19.53
CA PRO A 209 14.89 8.67 20.71
C PRO A 209 14.29 9.48 21.87
N THR A 210 13.47 10.50 21.56
CA THR A 210 12.80 11.32 22.57
C THR A 210 11.36 10.87 22.78
N CYS A 211 10.59 10.74 21.70
CA CYS A 211 9.17 10.43 21.80
C CYS A 211 8.86 8.95 22.02
N GLY A 212 9.83 8.06 21.84
CA GLY A 212 9.70 6.63 22.13
C GLY A 212 9.43 6.34 23.62
N ALA A 213 9.69 7.29 24.51
CA ALA A 213 9.32 7.21 25.92
C ALA A 213 7.80 7.24 26.17
N TYR A 214 7.00 7.60 25.16
CA TYR A 214 5.54 7.62 25.24
C TYR A 214 4.86 6.36 24.69
N LEU A 215 5.64 5.36 24.23
CA LEU A 215 5.16 4.05 23.78
C LEU A 215 4.79 3.13 24.95
#